data_AF-A0A3D2Z9Z4-F1
#
_entry.id   AF-A0A3D2Z9Z4-F1
#
_cell.length_a   1.000
_cell.length_b   1.000
_cell.length_c   1.000
_cell.angle_alpha   90.00
_cell.angle_beta   90.00
_cell.angle_gamma   90.00
#
_symmetry.space_group_name_H-M   'P 1'
#
loop_
_entity.id
_entity.type
_entity.pdbx_description
1 polymer ?
#
loop_
_entity_poly.entity_id
_entity_poly.type
_entity_poly.pdbx_seq_one_letter_code
_entity_poly.pdbx_strand_id
1 'polypeptide(L)' 'MASRILAAHQLNYLLWLGYLYKAGQADVFVLADDVQYTKHGYINRNRVRTR' A
#
# COMPACT_ATOMS: atom_id res chain seq x y z
N MET A 1 -15.42 -3.72 -24.51
CA MET A 1 -14.35 -4.12 -23.59
C MET A 1 -14.83 -3.84 -22.17
N ALA A 2 -14.75 -4.81 -21.25
CA ALA A 2 -15.10 -4.56 -19.85
C ALA A 2 -14.06 -3.65 -19.20
N SER A 3 -14.50 -2.64 -18.46
CA SER A 3 -13.62 -1.81 -17.63
C SER A 3 -13.08 -2.66 -16.48
N ARG A 4 -11.75 -2.67 -16.27
CA ARG A 4 -11.12 -3.32 -15.12
C ARG A 4 -10.56 -2.28 -14.17
N ILE A 5 -10.83 -2.45 -12.88
CA ILE A 5 -10.35 -1.58 -11.81
C ILE A 5 -9.02 -2.13 -11.29
N LEU A 6 -7.94 -1.38 -11.50
CA LEU A 6 -6.64 -1.64 -10.91
C LEU A 6 -6.42 -0.71 -9.72
N ALA A 7 -6.00 -1.28 -8.59
CA ALA A 7 -5.59 -0.53 -7.42
C ALA A 7 -4.17 -0.92 -7.00
N ALA A 8 -3.35 0.08 -6.71
CA ALA A 8 -2.02 -0.10 -6.15
C ALA A 8 -1.93 0.57 -4.78
N HIS A 9 -1.22 -0.06 -3.83
CA HIS A 9 -1.04 0.49 -2.49
C HIS A 9 0.36 0.22 -1.94
N GLN A 10 0.99 1.27 -1.41
CA GLN A 10 2.22 1.17 -0.64
C GLN A 10 1.90 0.71 0.78
N LEU A 11 2.54 -0.36 1.26
CA LEU A 11 2.36 -0.80 2.64
C LEU A 11 3.08 0.16 3.60
N ASN A 12 2.29 0.83 4.45
CA ASN A 12 2.82 1.76 5.44
C ASN A 12 2.95 1.12 6.84
N TYR A 13 1.98 0.29 7.24
CA TYR A 13 1.92 -0.43 8.52
C TYR A 13 0.96 -1.62 8.41
N LEU A 14 0.56 -2.22 9.55
CA LEU A 14 -0.48 -3.25 9.65
C LEU A 14 -1.69 -2.94 8.76
N LEU A 15 -2.25 -3.99 8.18
CA LEU A 15 -3.41 -3.93 7.30
C LEU A 15 -4.60 -3.34 8.05
N TRP A 16 -4.97 -2.10 7.72
CA TRP A 16 -6.16 -1.45 8.29
C TRP A 16 -7.38 -1.68 7.39
N LEU A 17 -8.59 -1.44 7.91
CA LEU A 17 -9.84 -1.76 7.21
C LEU A 17 -9.96 -1.11 5.82
N GLY A 18 -9.52 0.14 5.67
CA GLY A 18 -9.45 0.85 4.39
C GLY A 18 -8.53 0.21 3.35
N TYR A 19 -7.45 -0.46 3.76
CA TYR A 19 -6.60 -1.24 2.85
C TYR A 19 -7.39 -2.42 2.28
N LEU A 20 -8.05 -3.18 3.16
CA LEU A 20 -8.84 -4.35 2.78
C LEU A 20 -10.04 -3.95 1.91
N TYR A 21 -10.70 -2.84 2.28
CA TYR A 21 -11.77 -2.27 1.47
C TYR A 21 -11.28 -1.90 0.07
N LYS A 22 -10.13 -1.23 -0.05
CA LYS A 22 -9.54 -0.89 -1.35
C LYS A 22 -9.22 -2.14 -2.18
N ALA A 23 -8.68 -3.18 -1.54
CA ALA A 23 -8.39 -4.45 -2.20
C ALA A 23 -9.66 -5.18 -2.67
N GLY A 24 -10.72 -5.18 -1.85
CA GLY A 24 -11.99 -5.80 -2.21
C GLY A 24 -12.74 -5.10 -3.35
N GLN A 25 -12.44 -3.83 -3.62
CA GLN A 25 -13.04 -3.06 -4.72
C GLN A 25 -12.28 -3.17 -6.05
N ALA A 26 -11.14 -3.85 -6.09
CA ALA A 26 -10.27 -3.93 -7.27
C ALA A 26 -10.34 -5.31 -7.93
N ASP A 27 -10.33 -5.34 -9.27
CA ASP A 27 -10.16 -6.59 -10.03
C ASP A 27 -8.72 -7.09 -9.95
N VAL A 28 -7.77 -6.15 -9.86
CA VAL A 28 -6.34 -6.41 -9.69
C VAL A 28 -5.80 -5.47 -8.62
N PHE A 29 -5.22 -6.06 -7.57
CA PHE A 29 -4.58 -5.31 -6.50
C PHE A 29 -3.06 -5.52 -6.52
N VAL A 30 -2.30 -4.43 -6.58
CA VAL A 30 -0.84 -4.43 -6.67
C VAL A 30 -0.24 -3.90 -5.37
N LEU A 31 0.72 -4.65 -4.81
CA LEU A 31 1.58 -4.13 -3.75
C LEU A 31 2.63 -3.22 -4.39
N ALA A 32 2.57 -1.92 -4.09
CA ALA A 32 3.49 -0.94 -4.64
C ALA A 32 4.64 -0.70 -3.65
N ASP A 33 5.65 -1.58 -3.68
CA ASP A 33 6.81 -1.53 -2.80
C ASP A 33 7.98 -0.73 -3.37
N ASP A 34 8.12 -0.67 -4.69
CA ASP A 34 9.13 0.14 -5.39
C ASP A 34 8.62 1.57 -5.68
N VAL A 35 8.41 2.35 -4.61
CA VAL A 35 7.99 3.76 -4.71
C VAL A 35 8.78 4.64 -3.74
N GLN A 36 8.91 5.92 -4.08
CA GLN A 36 9.63 6.88 -3.25
C GLN A 36 8.93 7.15 -1.91
N TYR A 37 9.72 7.36 -0.87
CA TYR A 37 9.20 7.68 0.45
C TYR A 37 8.71 9.13 0.50
N THR A 38 7.57 9.36 1.14
CA THR A 38 7.06 10.71 1.35
C THR A 38 8.03 11.50 2.24
N LYS A 39 8.40 12.71 1.81
CA LYS A 39 9.27 13.62 2.57
C LYS A 39 8.65 13.90 3.95
N HIS A 40 9.41 13.70 5.02
CA HIS A 40 8.98 13.84 6.42
C HIS A 40 7.81 12.94 6.87
N GLY A 41 7.51 11.85 6.13
CA GLY A 41 6.47 10.89 6.50
C GLY A 41 6.77 10.14 7.80
N TYR A 42 5.72 9.77 8.54
CA TYR A 42 5.84 8.96 9.78
C TYR A 42 6.53 7.62 9.53
N ILE A 43 6.32 7.01 8.35
CA ILE A 43 6.97 5.75 7.93
C ILE A 43 8.50 5.86 7.95
N ASN A 44 9.07 7.04 7.73
CA ASN A 44 10.52 7.26 7.71
C ASN A 44 11.14 7.16 9.11
N ARG A 45 10.32 7.16 10.17
CA ARG A 45 10.74 6.97 11.57
C ARG A 45 10.76 5.49 11.96
N ASN A 46 10.01 4.65 11.25
CA ASN A 46 9.95 3.22 11.51
C ASN A 46 11.23 2.56 10.95
N ARG A 47 11.87 1.72 11.77
CA ARG A 47 13.05 0.94 11.36
C ARG A 47 12.81 -0.52 11.66
N VAL A 48 13.13 -1.39 10.70
CA VAL A 48 13.16 -2.83 10.94
C VAL A 48 14.32 -3.11 11.89
N ARG A 49 14.03 -3.70 13.04
CA ARG A 49 15.09 -4.18 13.94
C ARG A 49 15.74 -5.40 13.29
N THR A 50 17.01 -5.24 12.91
CA THR A 50 17.86 -6.30 12.36
C THR A 50 18.82 -6.87 13.40
N ARG A 51 18.67 -6.48 14.68
CA ARG A 51 19.39 -6.99 15.85
C ARG A 51 18.43 -7.18 17.03
#